data_AF-A0A843X622-F1
#
_entry.id   AF-A0A843X622-F1
#
_cell.length_a   1.000
_cell.length_b   1.000
_cell.length_c   1.000
_cell.angle_alpha   90.00
_cell.angle_beta   90.00
_cell.angle_gamma   90.00
#
_symmetry.space_group_name_H-M   'P 1'
#
loop_
_entity.id
_entity.type
_entity.pdbx_description
1 polymer ?
#
loop_
_entity_poly.entity_id
_entity_poly.type
_entity_poly.pdbx_seq_one_letter_code
_entity_poly.pdbx_strand_id
1 'polypeptide(L)'
;MIGERKVSVLVGITIIFTLHVVAVYWWYRNDDILYPLAMLPPKVIPPFWHAIFIIMVNDTMVRQAAMVFKCLLLMYYKNGRGRNYRKQVQSFFTALKALSRTEVHYGSYATSEQVIAAGDLCAICQEKMHSPILLRCKHIFCEDCVSEWFERERTCPLCRALVKPADLRSFGDGSTSLFFQLF
;
A
#
# COMPACT_ATOMS: atom_id res chain seq x y z
N MET A 1 -7.33 -2.86 -7.76
CA MET A 1 -8.64 -3.33 -7.25
C MET A 1 -9.54 -3.97 -8.31
N ILE A 2 -9.97 -3.31 -9.40
CA ILE A 2 -10.92 -3.93 -10.37
C ILE A 2 -10.31 -5.08 -11.21
N GLY A 3 -9.01 -5.02 -11.50
CA GLY A 3 -8.30 -6.05 -12.27
C GLY A 3 -7.94 -7.31 -11.47
N GLU A 4 -7.86 -7.23 -10.15
CA GLU A 4 -7.42 -8.33 -9.29
C GLU A 4 -8.54 -9.36 -9.06
N ARG A 5 -9.79 -8.91 -8.94
CA ARG A 5 -10.96 -9.82 -8.85
C ARG A 5 -11.09 -10.69 -10.09
N LYS A 6 -10.86 -10.14 -11.29
CA LYS A 6 -10.96 -10.90 -12.55
C LYS A 6 -9.87 -11.97 -12.69
N VAL A 7 -8.67 -11.69 -12.18
CA VAL A 7 -7.56 -12.66 -12.16
C VAL A 7 -7.85 -13.78 -11.16
N SER A 8 -8.34 -13.45 -9.96
CA SER A 8 -8.69 -14.47 -8.95
C SER A 8 -9.78 -15.42 -9.43
N VAL A 9 -10.81 -14.90 -10.13
CA VAL A 9 -11.88 -15.71 -10.70
C VAL A 9 -11.35 -16.64 -11.80
N LEU A 10 -10.48 -16.12 -12.67
CA LEU A 10 -9.88 -16.92 -13.75
C LEU A 10 -8.98 -18.04 -13.21
N VAL A 11 -8.15 -17.75 -12.21
CA VAL A 11 -7.32 -18.75 -11.52
C VAL A 11 -8.19 -19.83 -10.87
N GLY A 12 -9.28 -19.45 -10.21
CA GLY A 12 -10.22 -20.40 -9.61
C GLY A 12 -10.83 -21.35 -10.65
N ILE A 13 -11.29 -20.80 -11.78
CA ILE A 13 -11.83 -21.60 -12.89
C ILE A 13 -10.76 -22.56 -13.44
N THR A 14 -9.53 -22.10 -13.65
CA THR A 14 -8.43 -22.97 -14.12
C THR A 14 -8.12 -24.11 -13.17
N ILE A 15 -8.10 -23.86 -11.85
CA ILE A 15 -7.86 -24.90 -10.84
C ILE A 15 -8.98 -25.95 -10.89
N ILE A 16 -10.24 -25.53 -10.94
CA ILE A 16 -11.39 -26.44 -11.01
C ILE A 16 -11.32 -27.32 -12.26
N PHE A 17 -11.03 -26.75 -13.44
CA PHE A 17 -10.89 -27.53 -14.67
C PHE A 17 -9.70 -28.50 -14.63
N THR A 18 -8.57 -28.09 -14.05
CA THR A 18 -7.39 -28.96 -13.90
C THR A 18 -7.70 -30.13 -12.98
N LEU A 19 -8.35 -29.88 -11.85
CA LEU A 19 -8.78 -30.92 -10.91
C LEU A 19 -9.80 -31.86 -11.54
N HIS A 20 -10.76 -31.34 -12.30
CA HIS A 20 -11.73 -32.16 -13.04
C HIS A 20 -11.01 -33.10 -14.01
N VAL A 21 -10.02 -32.61 -14.74
CA VAL A 21 -9.27 -33.44 -15.70
C VAL A 21 -8.43 -34.47 -14.98
N VAL A 22 -7.68 -34.09 -13.94
CA VAL A 22 -6.92 -35.05 -13.12
C VAL A 22 -7.83 -36.12 -12.52
N ALA A 23 -9.01 -35.75 -12.04
CA ALA A 23 -9.99 -36.69 -11.50
C ALA A 23 -10.50 -37.67 -12.56
N VAL A 24 -10.77 -37.19 -13.79
CA VAL A 24 -11.22 -38.06 -14.89
C VAL A 24 -10.10 -38.99 -15.37
N TYR A 25 -8.86 -38.51 -15.48
CA TYR A 25 -7.71 -39.36 -15.79
C TYR A 25 -7.43 -40.38 -14.68
N TRP A 26 -7.62 -39.99 -13.42
CA TRP A 26 -7.49 -40.90 -12.28
C TRP A 26 -8.58 -41.98 -12.28
N TRP A 27 -9.82 -41.59 -12.60
CA TRP A 27 -10.94 -42.52 -12.73
C TRP A 27 -10.71 -43.56 -13.83
N TYR A 28 -10.03 -43.16 -14.90
CA TYR A 28 -9.83 -43.96 -16.10
C TYR A 28 -8.42 -44.58 -16.18
N ARG A 29 -7.71 -44.66 -15.04
CA ARG A 29 -6.30 -45.08 -14.87
C ARG A 29 -5.92 -46.45 -15.47
N ASN A 30 -6.88 -47.23 -15.97
CA ASN A 30 -6.64 -48.56 -16.57
C ASN A 30 -6.67 -48.61 -18.11
N ASP A 31 -7.05 -47.55 -18.82
CA ASP A 31 -6.96 -47.52 -20.28
C ASP A 31 -5.87 -46.53 -20.70
N ASP A 32 -5.14 -46.84 -21.78
CA ASP A 32 -3.95 -46.16 -22.29
C ASP A 32 -4.14 -44.68 -22.75
N ILE A 33 -4.73 -43.79 -21.92
CA ILE A 33 -4.93 -42.35 -22.23
C ILE A 33 -3.64 -41.53 -22.07
N LEU A 34 -2.50 -42.15 -21.75
CA LEU A 34 -1.21 -41.42 -21.72
C LEU A 34 -0.62 -41.19 -23.13
N TYR A 35 -1.02 -41.99 -24.13
CA TYR A 35 -0.50 -41.91 -25.51
C TYR A 35 -0.82 -40.59 -26.25
N PRO A 36 -2.05 -40.04 -26.15
CA PRO A 36 -2.40 -38.79 -26.85
C PRO A 36 -1.64 -37.56 -26.34
N LEU A 37 -1.21 -37.57 -25.07
CA LEU A 37 -0.42 -36.47 -24.49
C LEU A 37 1.02 -36.45 -25.02
N ALA A 38 1.54 -37.61 -25.44
CA ALA A 38 2.91 -37.80 -25.92
C ALA A 38 3.03 -37.75 -27.45
N MET A 39 1.95 -37.46 -28.18
CA MET A 39 1.94 -37.37 -29.64
C MET A 39 2.44 -38.66 -30.34
N LEU A 40 2.34 -39.81 -29.66
CA LEU A 40 2.75 -41.12 -30.17
C LEU A 40 1.55 -41.80 -30.85
N PRO A 41 1.76 -42.51 -31.98
CA PRO A 41 0.68 -43.22 -32.65
C PRO A 41 0.14 -44.33 -31.73
N PRO A 42 -1.19 -44.45 -31.57
CA PRO A 42 -1.79 -45.49 -30.74
C PRO A 42 -1.55 -46.87 -31.36
N LYS A 43 -1.23 -47.87 -30.52
CA LYS A 43 -0.98 -49.25 -30.96
C LYS A 43 -2.24 -50.00 -31.40
N VAL A 44 -3.42 -49.49 -31.02
CA VAL A 44 -4.74 -50.06 -31.32
C VAL A 44 -5.71 -48.93 -31.68
N ILE A 45 -6.65 -49.18 -32.59
CA ILE A 45 -7.66 -48.20 -33.01
C ILE A 45 -8.69 -48.08 -31.87
N PRO A 46 -8.78 -46.93 -31.17
CA PRO A 46 -9.73 -46.78 -30.07
C PRO A 46 -11.17 -46.76 -30.61
N PRO A 47 -12.17 -47.25 -29.86
CA PRO A 47 -13.56 -47.15 -30.28
C PRO A 47 -13.97 -45.67 -30.45
N PHE A 48 -14.92 -45.43 -31.35
CA PHE A 48 -15.32 -44.08 -31.80
C PHE A 48 -15.52 -43.07 -30.66
N TRP A 49 -16.21 -43.48 -29.59
CA TRP A 49 -16.49 -42.61 -28.44
C TRP A 49 -15.25 -42.24 -27.61
N HIS A 50 -14.27 -43.14 -27.49
CA HIS A 50 -13.02 -42.84 -26.79
C HIS A 50 -12.15 -41.87 -27.60
N ALA A 51 -12.14 -42.01 -28.93
CA ALA A 51 -11.43 -41.09 -29.81
C ALA A 51 -11.98 -39.67 -29.69
N ILE A 52 -13.31 -39.51 -29.73
CA ILE A 52 -13.97 -38.20 -29.54
C ILE A 52 -13.64 -37.62 -28.18
N PHE A 53 -13.72 -38.44 -27.13
CA PHE A 53 -13.45 -38.00 -25.77
C PHE A 53 -12.00 -37.49 -25.61
N ILE A 54 -11.01 -38.23 -26.14
CA ILE A 54 -9.60 -37.84 -26.12
C ILE A 54 -9.39 -36.51 -26.88
N ILE A 55 -9.98 -36.37 -28.06
CA ILE A 55 -9.87 -35.14 -28.87
C ILE A 55 -10.46 -33.95 -28.11
N MET A 56 -11.64 -34.12 -27.49
CA MET A 56 -12.30 -33.06 -26.73
C MET A 56 -11.51 -32.64 -25.48
N VAL A 57 -10.95 -33.62 -24.74
CA VAL A 57 -10.11 -33.35 -23.57
C VAL A 57 -8.81 -32.67 -23.97
N ASN A 58 -8.15 -33.13 -25.03
CA ASN A 58 -6.92 -32.52 -25.53
C ASN A 58 -7.16 -31.09 -26.03
N ASP A 59 -8.21 -30.86 -26.81
CA ASP A 59 -8.62 -29.54 -27.28
C ASP A 59 -8.88 -28.57 -26.11
N THR A 60 -9.56 -29.05 -25.07
CA THR A 60 -9.79 -28.28 -23.83
C THR A 60 -8.47 -27.99 -23.11
N MET A 61 -7.59 -28.99 -22.95
CA MET A 61 -6.27 -28.82 -22.33
C MET A 61 -5.42 -27.77 -23.05
N VAL A 62 -5.36 -27.82 -24.38
CA VAL A 62 -4.59 -26.87 -25.19
C VAL A 62 -5.14 -25.44 -25.03
N ARG A 63 -6.47 -25.26 -25.05
CA ARG A 63 -7.09 -23.94 -24.82
C ARG A 63 -6.78 -23.42 -23.42
N GLN A 64 -6.85 -24.27 -22.40
CA GLN A 64 -6.54 -23.90 -21.02
C GLN A 64 -5.06 -23.52 -20.86
N ALA A 65 -4.14 -24.31 -21.43
CA ALA A 65 -2.71 -24.01 -21.43
C ALA A 65 -2.41 -22.67 -22.11
N ALA A 66 -3.04 -22.39 -23.26
CA ALA A 66 -2.91 -21.11 -23.96
C ALA A 66 -3.44 -19.93 -23.13
N MET A 67 -4.56 -20.11 -22.41
CA MET A 67 -5.12 -19.09 -21.52
C MET A 67 -4.22 -18.82 -20.31
N VAL A 68 -3.64 -19.85 -19.69
CA VAL A 68 -2.66 -19.71 -18.60
C VAL A 68 -1.41 -19.00 -19.09
N PHE A 69 -0.88 -19.40 -20.25
CA PHE A 69 0.29 -18.74 -20.85
C PHE A 69 0.03 -17.27 -21.15
N LYS A 70 -1.14 -16.94 -21.73
CA LYS A 70 -1.56 -15.55 -21.97
C LYS A 70 -1.65 -14.76 -20.65
N CYS A 71 -2.14 -15.36 -19.57
CA CYS A 71 -2.19 -14.73 -18.25
C CYS A 71 -0.81 -14.52 -17.65
N LEU A 72 0.09 -15.49 -17.76
CA LEU A 72 1.48 -15.38 -17.32
C LEU A 72 2.23 -14.31 -18.10
N LEU A 73 2.05 -14.25 -19.43
CA LEU A 73 2.58 -13.17 -20.25
C LEU A 73 2.01 -11.82 -19.80
N LEU A 74 0.70 -11.69 -19.64
CA LEU A 74 0.10 -10.43 -19.15
C LEU A 74 0.62 -10.06 -17.77
N MET A 75 0.80 -11.01 -16.86
CA MET A 75 1.42 -10.77 -15.55
C MET A 75 2.87 -10.34 -15.70
N TYR A 76 3.67 -11.00 -16.53
CA TYR A 76 5.08 -10.67 -16.76
C TYR A 76 5.24 -9.28 -17.39
N TYR A 77 4.53 -9.01 -18.49
CA TYR A 77 4.50 -7.70 -19.15
C TYR A 77 3.96 -6.60 -18.22
N LYS A 78 2.92 -6.88 -17.44
CA LYS A 78 2.39 -5.93 -16.44
C LYS A 78 3.32 -5.78 -15.24
N ASN A 79 4.09 -6.79 -14.85
CA ASN A 79 5.08 -6.72 -13.79
C ASN A 79 6.29 -5.85 -14.20
N GLY A 80 6.60 -5.80 -15.50
CA GLY A 80 7.49 -4.80 -16.09
C GLY A 80 6.97 -3.36 -15.94
N ARG A 81 5.65 -3.15 -16.06
CA ARG A 81 4.99 -1.84 -15.88
C ARG A 81 4.60 -1.52 -14.42
N GLY A 82 4.55 -2.53 -13.55
CA GLY A 82 4.10 -2.45 -12.16
C GLY A 82 5.19 -2.12 -11.16
N ARG A 83 6.48 -2.33 -11.51
CA ARG A 83 7.61 -1.80 -10.73
C ARG A 83 7.66 -0.27 -10.77
N ASN A 84 7.39 0.33 -11.93
CA ASN A 84 7.33 1.78 -12.06
C ASN A 84 6.13 2.35 -11.30
N TYR A 85 4.95 1.72 -11.36
CA TYR A 85 3.81 2.19 -10.58
C TYR A 85 4.04 2.09 -9.07
N ARG A 86 4.59 0.98 -8.55
CA ARG A 86 4.88 0.89 -7.11
C ARG A 86 6.00 1.83 -6.67
N LYS A 87 7.09 1.98 -7.43
CA LYS A 87 8.16 2.93 -7.09
C LYS A 87 7.73 4.39 -7.25
N GLN A 88 6.93 4.71 -8.26
CA GLN A 88 6.41 6.04 -8.51
C GLN A 88 5.30 6.40 -7.53
N VAL A 89 4.42 5.46 -7.18
CA VAL A 89 3.47 5.63 -6.07
C VAL A 89 4.22 5.73 -4.76
N GLN A 90 5.26 4.94 -4.51
CA GLN A 90 6.06 5.05 -3.27
C GLN A 90 6.82 6.37 -3.21
N SER A 91 7.44 6.85 -4.29
CA SER A 91 8.09 8.16 -4.33
C SER A 91 7.08 9.30 -4.25
N PHE A 92 5.89 9.13 -4.85
CA PHE A 92 4.80 10.10 -4.76
C PHE A 92 4.14 10.09 -3.38
N PHE A 93 4.05 8.95 -2.68
CA PHE A 93 3.54 8.83 -1.31
C PHE A 93 4.58 9.28 -0.28
N THR A 94 5.87 9.07 -0.54
CA THR A 94 6.97 9.61 0.27
C THR A 94 7.11 11.11 0.05
N ALA A 95 6.97 11.60 -1.19
CA ALA A 95 6.89 13.02 -1.48
C ALA A 95 5.60 13.62 -0.92
N LEU A 96 4.45 12.95 -1.02
CA LEU A 96 3.21 13.36 -0.35
C LEU A 96 3.37 13.32 1.17
N LYS A 97 4.06 12.35 1.78
CA LYS A 97 4.37 12.38 3.22
C LYS A 97 5.35 13.47 3.60
N ALA A 98 6.27 13.85 2.71
CA ALA A 98 7.18 14.97 2.89
C ALA A 98 6.47 16.32 2.67
N LEU A 99 5.43 16.35 1.83
CA LEU A 99 4.56 17.50 1.59
C LEU A 99 3.40 17.56 2.60
N SER A 100 3.00 16.44 3.21
CA SER A 100 1.92 16.31 4.19
C SER A 100 2.42 16.23 5.63
N ARG A 101 3.73 16.03 5.85
CA ARG A 101 4.39 16.70 6.97
C ARG A 101 4.52 18.15 6.53
N THR A 102 3.41 18.88 6.53
CA THR A 102 3.46 20.31 6.74
C THR A 102 4.17 20.46 8.09
N GLU A 103 5.48 20.69 8.04
CA GLU A 103 6.22 21.17 9.19
C GLU A 103 5.63 22.52 9.52
N VAL A 104 4.59 22.52 10.34
CA VAL A 104 4.12 23.72 10.98
C VAL A 104 5.32 24.17 11.83
N HIS A 105 5.97 25.28 11.47
CA HIS A 105 7.26 25.67 12.08
C HIS A 105 7.23 25.68 13.62
N TYR A 106 6.04 25.82 14.19
CA TYR A 106 5.75 25.85 15.62
C TYR A 106 5.34 24.51 16.28
N GLY A 107 5.07 23.44 15.51
CA GLY A 107 4.53 22.20 16.06
C GLY A 107 4.26 21.09 15.04
N SER A 108 3.45 20.12 15.43
CA SER A 108 3.03 19.00 14.58
C SER A 108 1.57 18.67 14.83
N TYR A 109 0.87 18.08 13.86
CA TYR A 109 -0.50 17.61 14.11
C TYR A 109 -0.57 16.62 15.28
N ALA A 110 -1.52 16.85 16.17
CA ALA A 110 -1.80 15.99 17.31
C ALA A 110 -2.58 14.74 16.86
N THR A 111 -2.26 13.60 17.45
CA THR A 111 -3.06 12.37 17.32
C THR A 111 -4.34 12.46 18.15
N SER A 112 -5.37 11.70 17.79
CA SER A 112 -6.66 11.71 18.50
C SER A 112 -6.50 11.35 19.98
N GLU A 113 -5.58 10.45 20.32
CA GLU A 113 -5.27 10.07 21.70
C GLU A 113 -4.70 11.25 22.50
N GLN A 114 -3.83 12.06 21.88
CA GLN A 114 -3.25 13.25 22.51
C GLN A 114 -4.29 14.35 22.75
N VAL A 115 -5.25 14.50 21.83
CA VAL A 115 -6.35 15.46 21.96
C VAL A 115 -7.27 15.05 23.11
N ILE A 116 -7.65 13.77 23.19
CA ILE A 116 -8.50 13.26 24.27
C ILE A 116 -7.81 13.45 25.63
N ALA A 117 -6.50 13.22 25.71
CA ALA A 117 -5.73 13.41 26.94
C ALA A 117 -5.58 14.89 27.36
N ALA A 118 -5.56 15.83 26.41
CA ALA A 118 -5.40 17.27 26.67
C ALA A 118 -6.73 18.01 26.93
N GLY A 119 -7.87 17.35 26.70
CA GLY A 119 -9.17 17.98 26.58
C GLY A 119 -9.48 18.25 25.11
N ASP A 120 -10.68 17.88 24.67
CA ASP A 120 -11.09 17.92 23.26
C ASP A 120 -11.52 19.32 22.77
N LEU A 121 -11.48 20.32 23.66
CA LEU A 121 -11.83 21.70 23.39
C LEU A 121 -10.60 22.58 23.21
N CYS A 122 -10.60 23.40 22.16
CA CYS A 122 -9.54 24.37 21.89
C CYS A 122 -9.65 25.55 22.86
N ALA A 123 -8.55 25.91 23.55
CA ALA A 123 -8.57 27.03 24.50
C ALA A 123 -8.72 28.43 23.86
N ILE A 124 -8.59 28.54 22.52
CA ILE A 124 -8.75 29.81 21.79
C ILE A 124 -10.21 29.99 21.35
N CYS A 125 -10.77 29.05 20.59
CA CYS A 125 -12.16 29.16 20.10
C CYS A 125 -13.20 28.53 21.04
N GLN A 126 -12.78 27.78 22.06
CA GLN A 126 -13.64 27.08 23.03
C GLN A 126 -14.55 25.99 22.43
N GLU A 127 -14.31 25.62 21.18
CA GLU A 127 -15.02 24.55 20.46
C GLU A 127 -14.16 23.29 20.32
N LYS A 128 -14.76 22.20 19.84
CA LYS A 128 -14.05 20.96 19.56
C LYS A 128 -12.92 21.18 18.56
N MET A 129 -11.73 20.66 18.86
CA MET A 129 -10.54 20.91 18.05
C MET A 129 -10.69 20.36 16.61
N HIS A 130 -10.53 21.24 15.61
CA HIS A 130 -10.42 20.88 14.19
C HIS A 130 -8.97 21.04 13.73
N SER A 131 -8.42 20.02 13.08
CA SER A 131 -6.99 19.96 12.70
C SER A 131 -6.05 20.35 13.86
N PRO A 132 -6.04 19.59 14.98
CA PRO A 132 -5.33 19.96 16.19
C PRO A 132 -3.81 19.94 15.99
N ILE A 133 -3.12 21.00 16.39
CA ILE A 133 -1.66 21.13 16.37
C ILE A 133 -1.09 21.06 17.79
N LEU A 134 -0.20 20.09 18.00
CA LEU A 134 0.64 19.96 19.17
C LEU A 134 1.87 20.88 19.04
N LEU A 135 1.91 21.93 19.85
CA LEU A 135 3.10 22.78 19.97
C LEU A 135 4.25 22.03 20.64
N ARG A 136 5.49 22.52 20.46
CA ARG A 136 6.68 21.95 21.11
C ARG A 136 6.59 21.97 22.65
N CYS A 137 5.87 22.94 23.22
CA CYS A 137 5.57 23.04 24.65
C CYS A 137 4.45 22.10 25.13
N LYS A 138 3.96 21.21 24.28
CA LYS A 138 2.93 20.18 24.54
C LYS A 138 1.49 20.67 24.69
N HIS A 139 1.19 21.92 24.39
CA HIS A 139 -0.19 22.42 24.29
C HIS A 139 -0.78 22.19 22.90
N ILE A 140 -2.11 21.99 22.85
CA ILE A 140 -2.83 21.64 21.63
C ILE A 140 -3.92 22.68 21.34
N PHE A 141 -4.01 23.13 20.09
CA PHE A 141 -5.00 24.09 19.60
C PHE A 141 -5.42 23.73 18.17
N CYS A 142 -6.49 24.31 17.64
CA CYS A 142 -6.78 24.23 16.20
C CYS A 142 -5.66 24.89 15.39
N GLU A 143 -5.37 24.35 14.20
CA GLU A 143 -4.39 24.92 13.28
C GLU A 143 -4.67 26.39 12.96
N ASP A 144 -5.90 26.72 12.59
CA ASP A 144 -6.27 28.09 12.21
C ASP A 144 -6.15 29.06 13.39
N CYS A 145 -6.65 28.66 14.57
CA CYS A 145 -6.62 29.49 15.77
C CYS A 145 -5.20 29.84 16.22
N VAL A 146 -4.31 28.85 16.20
CA VAL A 146 -2.93 29.06 16.63
C VAL A 146 -2.09 29.77 15.57
N SER A 147 -2.44 29.60 14.29
CA SER A 147 -1.83 30.35 13.19
C SER A 147 -2.12 31.86 13.33
N GLU A 148 -3.39 32.23 13.50
CA GLU A 148 -3.79 33.64 13.67
C GLU A 148 -3.13 34.27 14.92
N TRP A 149 -3.04 33.52 16.02
CA TRP A 149 -2.35 33.99 17.21
C TRP A 149 -0.88 34.34 16.93
N PHE A 150 -0.17 33.50 16.18
CA PHE A 150 1.24 33.71 15.85
C PHE A 150 1.51 34.87 14.88
N GLU A 151 0.48 35.41 14.23
CA GLU A 151 0.61 36.67 13.48
C GLU A 151 0.84 37.86 14.42
N ARG A 152 0.34 37.79 15.67
CA ARG A 152 0.43 38.87 16.65
C ARG A 152 1.51 38.61 17.70
N GLU A 153 1.60 37.38 18.19
CA GLU A 153 2.41 37.03 19.36
C GLU A 153 3.07 35.66 19.16
N ARG A 154 4.41 35.56 19.28
CA ARG A 154 5.17 34.32 18.98
C ARG A 154 5.31 33.38 20.18
N THR A 155 4.37 33.44 21.11
CA THR A 155 4.38 32.64 22.34
C THR A 155 3.13 31.78 22.43
N CYS A 156 3.23 30.64 23.12
CA CYS A 156 2.08 29.77 23.36
C CYS A 156 0.98 30.50 24.17
N PRO A 157 -0.31 30.48 23.76
CA PRO A 157 -1.40 31.14 24.49
C PRO A 157 -1.57 30.69 25.94
N LEU A 158 -1.23 29.43 26.25
CA LEU A 158 -1.42 28.83 27.57
C LEU A 158 -0.22 29.05 28.50
N CYS A 159 1.00 28.79 28.03
CA CYS A 159 2.20 28.83 28.89
C CYS A 159 3.21 29.92 28.56
N ARG A 160 2.94 30.75 27.54
CA ARG A 160 3.82 31.81 27.06
C ARG A 160 5.22 31.34 26.61
N ALA A 161 5.43 30.04 26.46
CA ALA A 161 6.67 29.50 25.93
C ALA A 161 6.92 30.02 24.51
N LEU A 162 8.14 30.52 24.26
CA LEU A 162 8.54 31.06 22.97
C LEU A 162 8.56 29.96 21.91
N VAL A 163 7.94 30.22 20.77
CA VAL A 163 7.93 29.29 19.66
C VAL A 163 9.02 29.66 18.64
N LYS A 164 10.18 29.02 18.81
CA LYS A 164 11.35 29.22 17.93
C LYS A 164 11.07 28.64 16.53
N PRO A 165 11.35 29.38 15.44
CA PRO A 165 11.35 28.81 14.10
C PRO A 165 12.39 27.68 14.01
N ALA A 166 12.14 26.70 13.14
CA ALA A 166 12.92 25.46 13.05
C ALA A 166 14.41 25.66 12.71
N ASP A 167 14.83 26.85 12.27
CA ASP A 167 16.18 27.10 11.73
C ASP A 167 17.18 27.74 12.70
N LEU A 168 16.83 27.96 13.97
CA LEU A 168 17.83 28.32 14.98
C LEU A 168 18.05 27.14 15.93
N ARG A 169 18.95 26.23 15.50
CA ARG A 169 19.71 25.38 16.42
C ARG A 169 20.46 26.29 17.39
N SER A 170 19.83 26.55 18.52
CA SER A 170 20.41 27.20 19.70
C SER A 170 21.49 26.27 20.28
N PHE A 171 22.69 26.28 19.71
CA PHE A 171 23.90 26.03 20.48
C PHE A 171 24.07 27.24 21.42
N GLY A 172 24.26 26.98 22.71
CA GLY A 172 24.15 27.99 23.77
C GLY A 172 23.39 27.47 24.99
N ASP A 173 23.60 26.19 25.29
CA ASP A 173 23.69 25.65 26.63
C ASP A 173 24.56 26.56 27.52
N GLY A 174 24.05 26.87 28.73
CA GLY A 174 24.63 27.85 29.64
C GLY A 174 25.97 27.46 30.25
N SER A 175 27.05 27.52 29.47
CA SER A 175 28.40 27.59 30.01
C SER A 175 28.67 29.01 30.52
N THR A 176 28.76 29.13 31.84
CA THR A 176 29.27 30.30 32.55
C THR A 176 30.81 30.29 32.49
N SER A 177 31.43 31.49 32.48
CA SER A 177 32.88 31.80 32.60
C SER A 177 33.70 31.64 31.31
N LEU A 178 34.59 32.55 30.89
CA LEU A 178 35.35 33.60 31.58
C LEU A 178 35.45 34.87 30.71
N PHE A 179 35.24 36.01 31.37
CA PHE A 179 36.10 37.19 31.32
C PHE A 179 36.97 37.39 30.08
N PHE A 180 36.67 38.42 29.28
CA PHE A 180 37.57 39.55 29.00
C PHE A 180 36.78 40.62 28.23
N GLN A 181 36.23 41.59 28.96
CA GLN A 181 36.11 42.94 28.42
C GLN A 181 37.46 43.59 28.58
N LEU A 182 38.07 44.06 27.50
CA LEU A 182 39.01 45.17 27.58
C LEU A 182 38.88 45.99 26.28
N PHE A 183 38.95 47.31 26.53
CA PHE A 183 38.86 48.44 25.62
C PHE A 183 39.90 48.40 24.49
#